data_AF-A0A7Y3PSY5-F1
#
_entry.id   AF-A0A7Y3PSY5-F1
#
_cell.length_a   1.000
_cell.length_b   1.000
_cell.length_c   1.000
_cell.angle_alpha   90.00
_cell.angle_beta   90.00
_cell.angle_gamma   90.00
#
_symmetry.space_group_name_H-M   'P 1'
#
loop_
_entity.id
_entity.type
_entity.pdbx_description
1 polymer ?
#
loop_
_entity_poly.entity_id
_entity_poly.type
_entity_poly.pdbx_seq_one_letter_code
_entity_poly.pdbx_strand_id
1 'polypeptide(L)'
;MRKRAAVLCGVSVVVAGSFTALPADASTSRTADTAQAAKLTWKSCATTNYPTLQCASLKVPLDHHNPHGRQITLALSRVPHTAKKSQGPLLVNPGGPGGSGLTLAGFVAGSLPEAVAAQYDVIGFDPRGVGKSKPALDCKPGYFNPVRPDSVPSTPA
;
A
#
# COMPACT_ATOMS: atom_id res chain seq x y z
N MET A 1 70.15 -36.62 -8.64
CA MET A 1 70.44 -37.28 -9.93
C MET A 1 69.22 -37.14 -10.85
N ARG A 2 69.46 -36.77 -12.11
CA ARG A 2 68.47 -36.58 -13.18
C ARG A 2 67.67 -37.87 -13.47
N LYS A 3 66.41 -37.73 -13.91
CA LYS A 3 65.90 -38.20 -15.22
C LYS A 3 64.41 -37.88 -15.41
N ARG A 4 64.08 -37.35 -16.60
CA ARG A 4 62.73 -37.17 -17.17
C ARG A 4 62.36 -38.42 -18.00
N ALA A 5 61.07 -38.77 -18.10
CA ALA A 5 60.39 -39.37 -19.27
C ALA A 5 58.94 -39.77 -18.87
N ALA A 6 57.89 -39.20 -19.48
CA ALA A 6 57.12 -39.69 -20.64
C ALA A 6 55.88 -40.51 -20.18
N VAL A 7 54.64 -39.96 -20.17
CA VAL A 7 53.67 -39.72 -21.27
C VAL A 7 52.87 -40.99 -21.68
N LEU A 8 51.58 -40.76 -21.99
CA LEU A 8 50.52 -41.62 -22.56
C LEU A 8 49.69 -42.46 -21.56
N CYS A 9 48.37 -42.58 -21.68
CA CYS A 9 47.31 -41.86 -22.39
C CYS A 9 46.01 -42.43 -21.81
N GLY A 10 45.00 -41.60 -21.61
CA GLY A 10 43.71 -42.07 -21.10
C GLY A 10 42.66 -40.98 -21.18
N VAL A 11 42.44 -40.46 -22.39
CA VAL A 11 41.32 -39.57 -22.67
C VAL A 11 40.05 -40.41 -22.59
N SER A 12 39.23 -40.18 -21.57
CA SER A 12 37.82 -40.57 -21.59
C SER A 12 37.00 -39.29 -21.49
N VAL A 13 36.53 -38.87 -22.66
CA VAL A 13 35.58 -37.78 -22.85
C VAL A 13 34.24 -38.24 -22.27
N VAL A 14 33.78 -37.60 -21.19
CA VAL A 14 32.35 -37.61 -20.82
C VAL A 14 31.81 -36.23 -21.14
N VAL A 15 31.34 -36.08 -22.37
CA VAL A 15 30.41 -35.02 -22.78
C VAL A 15 29.03 -35.48 -22.35
N ALA A 16 28.46 -34.88 -21.30
CA ALA A 16 27.03 -34.95 -21.06
C ALA A 16 26.58 -33.79 -20.16
N GLY A 17 25.87 -32.83 -20.76
CA GLY A 17 24.84 -32.07 -20.07
C GLY A 17 25.26 -30.77 -19.37
N SER A 18 25.95 -29.86 -20.06
CA SER A 18 25.83 -28.45 -19.70
C SER A 18 24.39 -28.00 -20.00
N PHE A 19 23.49 -28.15 -19.03
CA PHE A 19 22.25 -27.37 -19.02
C PHE A 19 22.67 -25.91 -18.91
N THR A 20 22.80 -25.23 -20.06
CA THR A 20 22.87 -23.78 -20.09
C THR A 20 21.54 -23.28 -19.54
N ALA A 21 21.51 -22.93 -18.26
CA ALA A 21 20.47 -22.10 -17.71
C ALA A 21 20.49 -20.80 -18.52
N LEU A 22 19.59 -20.70 -19.50
CA LEU A 22 19.28 -19.41 -20.10
C LEU A 22 18.91 -18.50 -18.93
N PRO A 23 19.52 -17.32 -18.78
CA PRO A 23 18.95 -16.35 -17.86
C PRO A 23 17.51 -16.16 -18.33
N ALA A 24 16.56 -16.44 -17.44
CA ALA A 24 15.20 -16.03 -17.69
C ALA A 24 15.26 -14.50 -17.83
N ASP A 25 15.20 -14.01 -19.06
CA ASP A 25 14.97 -12.61 -19.34
C ASP A 25 13.62 -12.26 -18.73
N ALA A 26 13.63 -11.86 -17.47
CA ALA A 26 12.54 -11.12 -16.85
C ALA A 26 12.48 -9.69 -17.44
N SER A 27 12.58 -9.59 -18.77
CA SER A 27 12.34 -8.37 -19.52
C SER A 27 10.84 -8.24 -19.78
N THR A 28 10.10 -8.02 -18.69
CA THR A 28 8.97 -7.10 -18.71
C THR A 28 9.02 -6.26 -17.45
N SER A 29 10.10 -5.48 -17.30
CA SER A 29 9.94 -4.19 -16.67
C SER A 29 9.12 -3.34 -17.65
N ARG A 30 7.80 -3.56 -17.69
CA ARG A 30 6.92 -2.41 -17.94
C ARG A 30 7.27 -1.51 -16.78
N THR A 31 8.06 -0.48 -17.04
CA THR A 31 7.94 0.77 -16.31
C THR A 31 6.44 1.01 -16.25
N ALA A 32 5.81 0.61 -15.14
CA ALA A 32 4.50 1.09 -14.79
C ALA A 32 4.74 2.58 -14.81
N ASP A 33 4.27 3.21 -15.89
CA ASP A 33 4.43 4.63 -16.18
C ASP A 33 4.18 5.31 -14.85
N THR A 34 5.26 5.77 -14.20
CA THR A 34 5.26 5.99 -12.75
C THR A 34 4.19 7.00 -12.52
N ALA A 35 3.04 6.55 -12.02
CA ALA A 35 1.83 7.36 -12.03
C ALA A 35 2.21 8.67 -11.35
N GLN A 36 2.18 9.76 -12.12
CA GLN A 36 2.66 11.06 -11.66
C GLN A 36 2.03 11.30 -10.29
N ALA A 37 2.86 11.45 -9.26
CA ALA A 37 2.37 11.58 -7.89
C ALA A 37 1.34 12.72 -7.85
N ALA A 38 0.09 12.37 -7.60
CA ALA A 38 -0.99 13.34 -7.62
C ALA A 38 -0.76 14.39 -6.54
N LYS A 39 -0.72 15.67 -6.93
CA LYS A 39 -0.67 16.75 -5.95
C LYS A 39 -2.00 16.82 -5.21
N LEU A 40 -1.97 16.58 -3.91
CA LEU A 40 -3.14 16.64 -3.04
C LEU A 40 -3.40 18.07 -2.57
N THR A 41 -4.63 18.55 -2.78
CA THR A 41 -5.10 19.82 -2.22
C THR A 41 -5.75 19.56 -0.87
N TRP A 42 -4.99 19.78 0.20
CA TRP A 42 -5.46 19.65 1.57
C TRP A 42 -6.29 20.85 2.00
N LYS A 43 -7.40 20.61 2.70
CA LYS A 43 -8.25 21.63 3.29
C LYS A 43 -8.52 21.28 4.75
N SER A 44 -8.80 22.27 5.59
CA SER A 44 -9.26 21.99 6.95
C SER A 44 -10.56 21.16 6.90
N CYS A 45 -10.61 20.11 7.70
CA CYS A 45 -11.80 19.33 8.00
C CYS A 45 -11.86 19.03 9.50
N ALA A 46 -11.35 19.98 10.28
CA ALA A 46 -11.27 19.91 11.73
C ALA A 46 -12.62 19.51 12.34
N THR A 47 -12.54 18.67 13.37
CA THR A 47 -13.70 18.32 14.22
C THR A 47 -13.41 18.77 15.64
N THR A 48 -14.42 18.77 16.51
CA THR A 48 -14.24 19.06 17.94
C THR A 48 -13.16 18.18 18.58
N ASN A 49 -13.10 16.90 18.20
CA ASN A 49 -12.13 15.95 18.75
C ASN A 49 -10.75 16.02 18.08
N TYR A 50 -10.68 16.52 16.84
CA TYR A 50 -9.45 16.56 16.03
C TYR A 50 -9.35 17.92 15.32
N PRO A 51 -8.89 18.99 16.01
CA PRO A 51 -8.92 20.35 15.49
C PRO A 51 -7.86 20.64 14.41
N THR A 52 -6.82 19.81 14.31
CA THR A 52 -5.73 19.96 13.33
C THR A 52 -5.93 19.11 12.07
N LEU A 53 -7.05 18.38 11.97
CA LEU A 53 -7.31 17.46 10.87
C LEU A 53 -7.51 18.21 9.55
N GLN A 54 -6.82 17.76 8.52
CA GLN A 54 -6.97 18.22 7.15
C GLN A 54 -7.43 17.07 6.26
N CYS A 55 -8.22 17.35 5.24
CA CYS A 55 -8.75 16.34 4.32
C CYS A 55 -8.39 16.66 2.89
N ALA A 56 -8.27 15.62 2.08
CA ALA A 56 -8.04 15.70 0.64
C ALA A 56 -8.75 14.54 -0.07
N SER A 57 -8.78 14.63 -1.40
CA SER A 57 -9.28 13.57 -2.26
C SER A 57 -8.20 13.15 -3.26
N LEU A 58 -8.09 11.85 -3.51
CA LEU A 58 -7.15 11.28 -4.47
C LEU A 58 -7.91 10.51 -5.54
N LYS A 59 -7.72 10.87 -6.81
CA LYS A 59 -8.24 10.08 -7.93
C LYS A 59 -7.24 8.98 -8.28
N VAL A 60 -7.73 7.74 -8.39
CA VAL A 60 -6.94 6.58 -8.81
C VAL A 60 -7.72 5.75 -9.83
N PRO A 61 -7.05 5.00 -10.72
CA PRO A 61 -7.75 4.10 -11.62
C PRO A 61 -8.41 2.96 -10.83
N LEU A 62 -9.63 2.60 -11.23
CA LEU A 62 -10.32 1.42 -10.71
C LEU A 62 -9.52 0.15 -11.04
N ASP A 63 -9.11 0.06 -12.31
CA ASP A 63 -8.28 -1.00 -12.86
C ASP A 63 -6.89 -0.45 -13.18
N HIS A 64 -5.87 -0.92 -12.47
CA HIS A 64 -4.48 -0.47 -12.66
C HIS A 64 -3.85 -0.99 -13.97
N HIS A 65 -4.44 -2.00 -14.62
CA HIS A 65 -4.03 -2.40 -15.98
C HIS A 65 -4.56 -1.46 -17.05
N ASN A 66 -5.59 -0.66 -16.74
CA ASN A 66 -6.14 0.38 -17.59
C ASN A 66 -6.10 1.75 -16.85
N PRO A 67 -4.91 2.38 -16.70
CA PRO A 67 -4.73 3.57 -15.86
C PRO A 67 -5.52 4.80 -16.34
N HIS A 68 -5.87 4.85 -17.63
CA HIS A 68 -6.71 5.89 -18.23
C HIS A 68 -8.21 5.54 -18.25
N GLY A 69 -8.59 4.37 -17.72
CA GLY A 69 -9.97 3.94 -17.62
C GLY A 69 -10.73 4.62 -16.49
N ARG A 70 -11.79 3.96 -16.02
CA ARG A 70 -12.66 4.47 -14.96
C ARG A 70 -11.86 4.85 -13.71
N GLN A 71 -12.01 6.09 -13.27
CA GLN A 71 -11.39 6.59 -12.05
C GLN A 71 -12.33 6.42 -10.85
N ILE A 72 -11.75 6.20 -9.68
CA ILE A 72 -12.42 6.26 -8.37
C ILE A 72 -11.73 7.31 -7.51
N THR A 73 -12.43 7.80 -6.49
CA THR A 73 -11.91 8.82 -5.57
C THR A 73 -11.73 8.21 -4.19
N LEU A 74 -10.51 8.24 -3.68
CA LEU A 74 -10.23 7.93 -2.28
C LEU A 74 -10.37 9.19 -1.44
N ALA A 75 -10.99 9.08 -0.27
CA ALA A 75 -11.00 10.13 0.73
C ALA A 75 -9.81 9.95 1.68
N LEU A 76 -9.12 11.05 1.98
CA LEU A 76 -7.94 11.07 2.84
C LEU A 76 -8.13 12.09 3.95
N SER A 77 -7.52 11.83 5.10
CA SER A 77 -7.30 12.79 6.17
C SER A 77 -5.83 12.80 6.57
N ARG A 78 -5.36 13.91 7.14
CA ARG A 78 -4.03 14.00 7.75
C ARG A 78 -4.05 14.86 9.00
N VAL A 79 -3.17 14.54 9.93
CA VAL A 79 -2.64 15.49 10.91
C VAL A 79 -1.22 15.84 10.45
N PRO A 80 -0.92 17.12 10.13
CA PRO A 80 0.39 17.51 9.65
C PRO A 80 1.44 17.43 10.77
N HIS A 81 2.68 17.10 10.40
CA HIS A 81 3.83 17.18 11.29
C HIS A 81 4.04 18.61 11.81
N THR A 82 4.64 18.75 12.99
CA THR A 82 4.92 20.05 13.63
C THR A 82 6.41 20.35 13.77
N ALA A 83 7.27 19.34 13.61
CA ALA A 83 8.72 19.51 13.59
C ALA A 83 9.16 20.32 12.36
N LYS A 84 10.34 20.96 12.44
CA LYS A 84 10.90 21.72 11.31
C LYS A 84 11.16 20.86 10.05
N LYS A 85 11.41 19.57 10.25
CA LYS A 85 11.65 18.59 9.19
C LYS A 85 10.77 17.37 9.43
N SER A 86 9.93 17.05 8.45
CA SER A 86 9.15 15.81 8.42
C SER A 86 10.05 14.60 8.16
N GLN A 87 9.74 13.48 8.82
CA GLN A 87 10.23 12.15 8.49
C GLN A 87 9.37 11.48 7.39
N GLY A 88 8.31 12.15 6.95
CA GLY A 88 7.44 11.70 5.87
C GLY A 88 6.05 11.28 6.34
N PRO A 89 5.27 10.63 5.46
CA PRO A 89 3.92 10.17 5.78
C PRO A 89 3.95 8.92 6.66
N LEU A 90 3.12 8.90 7.70
CA LEU A 90 2.76 7.70 8.45
C LEU A 90 1.32 7.30 8.06
N LEU A 91 1.19 6.34 7.16
CA LEU A 91 -0.11 5.88 6.66
C LEU A 91 -0.72 4.86 7.63
N VAL A 92 -1.95 5.09 8.07
CA VAL A 92 -2.67 4.24 9.03
C VAL A 92 -3.94 3.65 8.40
N ASN A 93 -4.28 2.42 8.80
CA ASN A 93 -5.46 1.70 8.34
C ASN A 93 -6.11 0.95 9.53
N PRO A 94 -7.42 1.12 9.79
CA PRO A 94 -8.08 0.55 10.97
C PRO A 94 -8.30 -0.97 10.91
N GLY A 95 -8.12 -1.59 9.74
CA GLY A 95 -8.50 -2.98 9.52
C GLY A 95 -9.99 -3.13 9.21
N GLY A 96 -10.64 -4.16 9.77
CA GLY A 96 -12.00 -4.57 9.43
C GLY A 96 -11.99 -5.83 8.56
N PRO A 97 -12.04 -5.74 7.21
CA PRO A 97 -12.09 -4.57 6.33
C PRO A 97 -13.43 -3.80 6.36
N GLY A 98 -13.53 -2.66 5.66
CA GLY A 98 -14.74 -1.84 5.57
C GLY A 98 -14.82 -0.69 6.60
N GLY A 99 -13.85 -0.60 7.51
CA GLY A 99 -13.74 0.51 8.46
C GLY A 99 -13.21 1.79 7.81
N SER A 100 -13.82 2.94 8.13
CA SER A 100 -13.31 4.24 7.70
C SER A 100 -12.03 4.60 8.45
N GLY A 101 -11.01 5.06 7.74
CA GLY A 101 -9.73 5.47 8.31
C GLY A 101 -9.61 6.98 8.57
N LEU A 102 -10.62 7.78 8.21
CA LEU A 102 -10.48 9.25 8.25
C LEU A 102 -10.23 9.81 9.66
N THR A 103 -10.89 9.28 10.69
CA THR A 103 -10.68 9.73 12.08
C THR A 103 -9.46 9.07 12.72
N LEU A 104 -8.98 7.94 12.17
CA LEU A 104 -7.84 7.21 12.71
C LEU A 104 -6.57 8.05 12.70
N ALA A 105 -6.39 8.94 11.71
CA ALA A 105 -5.26 9.87 11.68
C ALA A 105 -5.18 10.73 12.94
N GLY A 106 -6.31 11.32 13.34
CA GLY A 106 -6.41 12.14 14.55
C GLY A 106 -6.18 11.32 15.81
N PHE A 107 -6.79 10.13 15.88
CA PHE A 107 -6.62 9.21 17.01
C PHE A 107 -5.15 8.80 17.20
N VAL A 108 -4.48 8.34 16.13
CA VAL A 108 -3.09 7.90 16.19
C VAL A 108 -2.16 9.08 16.49
N ALA A 109 -2.34 10.23 15.85
CA ALA A 109 -1.52 11.41 16.12
C ALA A 109 -1.62 11.87 17.59
N GLY A 110 -2.80 11.79 18.20
CA GLY A 110 -3.01 12.12 19.61
C GLY A 110 -2.56 11.03 20.60
N SER A 111 -2.34 9.79 20.14
CA SER A 111 -1.96 8.66 21.00
C SER A 111 -0.47 8.33 20.96
N LEU A 112 0.24 8.75 19.90
CA LEU A 112 1.69 8.61 19.81
C LEU A 112 2.38 9.53 20.83
N PRO A 113 3.58 9.17 21.32
CA PRO A 113 4.42 10.11 22.06
C PRO A 113 4.61 11.39 21.24
N GLU A 114 4.50 12.56 21.88
CA GLU A 114 4.51 13.87 21.20
C GLU A 114 5.73 14.03 20.28
N ALA A 115 6.91 13.62 20.75
CA ALA A 115 8.15 13.68 19.98
C ALA A 115 8.12 12.83 18.70
N VAL A 116 7.32 11.75 18.67
CA VAL A 116 7.10 10.92 17.48
C VAL A 116 6.04 11.56 16.59
N ALA A 117 4.88 11.93 17.15
CA ALA A 117 3.78 12.54 16.40
C ALA A 117 4.22 13.81 15.65
N ALA A 118 5.08 14.63 16.28
CA ALA A 118 5.62 15.85 15.69
C ALA A 118 6.41 15.63 14.40
N GLN A 119 6.93 14.42 14.17
CA GLN A 119 7.83 14.11 13.06
C GLN A 119 7.13 13.65 11.79
N TYR A 120 5.87 13.19 11.87
CA TYR A 120 5.19 12.54 10.75
C TYR A 120 3.91 13.26 10.36
N ASP A 121 3.61 13.28 9.06
CA ASP A 121 2.25 13.55 8.60
C ASP A 121 1.45 12.25 8.79
N VAL A 122 0.64 12.18 9.84
CA VAL A 122 -0.18 10.98 10.10
C VAL A 122 -1.37 11.01 9.16
N ILE A 123 -1.45 10.05 8.24
CA ILE A 123 -2.44 10.01 7.16
C ILE A 123 -3.39 8.83 7.36
N GLY A 124 -4.68 9.13 7.42
CA GLY A 124 -5.76 8.16 7.36
C GLY A 124 -6.42 8.21 5.99
N PHE A 125 -7.03 7.12 5.57
CA PHE A 125 -7.78 7.09 4.32
C PHE A 125 -8.93 6.10 4.39
N ASP A 126 -9.94 6.33 3.58
CA ASP A 126 -10.97 5.34 3.31
C ASP A 126 -10.55 4.51 2.10
N PRO A 127 -10.38 3.18 2.24
CA PRO A 127 -10.11 2.32 1.09
C PRO A 127 -11.19 2.42 0.00
N ARG A 128 -10.90 1.90 -1.20
CA ARG A 128 -11.88 1.85 -2.29
C ARG A 128 -13.17 1.17 -1.82
N GLY A 129 -14.33 1.75 -2.10
CA GLY A 129 -15.61 1.21 -1.66
C GLY A 129 -16.00 1.51 -0.21
N VAL A 130 -15.18 2.22 0.56
CA VAL A 130 -15.41 2.45 1.99
C VAL A 130 -15.77 3.91 2.30
N GLY A 131 -16.68 4.12 3.24
CA GLY A 131 -16.92 5.42 3.88
C GLY A 131 -17.21 6.56 2.89
N LYS A 132 -16.34 7.56 2.90
CA LYS A 132 -16.42 8.75 2.03
C LYS A 132 -15.75 8.57 0.68
N SER A 133 -14.97 7.50 0.45
CA SER A 133 -14.46 7.16 -0.87
C SER A 133 -15.60 6.86 -1.85
N LYS A 134 -15.38 7.15 -3.14
CA LYS A 134 -16.41 7.11 -4.17
C LYS A 134 -16.01 6.23 -5.36
N PRO A 135 -16.89 5.30 -5.80
CA PRO A 135 -18.16 4.92 -5.14
C PRO A 135 -17.91 4.17 -3.82
N ALA A 136 -18.84 4.29 -2.88
CA ALA A 136 -18.89 3.46 -1.68
C ALA A 136 -19.75 2.22 -1.98
N LEU A 137 -19.41 1.07 -1.39
CA LEU A 137 -20.20 -0.15 -1.47
C LEU A 137 -21.32 -0.11 -0.44
N ASP A 138 -22.54 -0.37 -0.87
CA ASP A 138 -23.71 -0.51 0.00
C ASP A 138 -24.62 -1.61 -0.55
N CYS A 139 -24.39 -2.84 -0.10
CA CYS A 139 -25.20 -4.01 -0.46
C CYS A 139 -26.43 -4.15 0.45
N LYS A 140 -26.24 -3.82 1.74
CA LYS A 140 -27.27 -3.82 2.77
C LYS A 140 -27.08 -2.56 3.62
N PRO A 141 -28.04 -1.62 3.57
CA PRO A 141 -27.95 -0.39 4.34
C PRO A 141 -27.68 -0.66 5.81
N GLY A 142 -26.67 0.02 6.36
CA GLY A 142 -26.32 -0.06 7.77
C GLY A 142 -25.59 -1.33 8.22
N TYR A 143 -25.17 -2.22 7.32
CA TYR A 143 -24.47 -3.46 7.68
C TYR A 143 -23.21 -3.25 8.55
N PHE A 144 -22.50 -2.14 8.34
CA PHE A 144 -21.28 -1.80 9.08
C PHE A 144 -21.53 -0.96 10.36
N ASN A 145 -22.78 -0.67 10.72
CA ASN A 145 -23.10 0.08 11.93
C ASN A 145 -22.84 -0.75 13.20
N PRO A 146 -22.57 -0.11 14.36
CA PRO A 146 -22.46 -0.79 15.65
C PRO A 146 -23.70 -1.63 15.98
N VAL A 147 -23.49 -2.71 16.74
CA VAL A 147 -24.45 -3.84 16.87
C VAL A 147 -24.72 -4.47 15.50
N ARG A 148 -23.65 -5.00 14.90
CA ARG A 148 -23.72 -5.69 13.60
C ARG A 148 -24.17 -7.16 13.78
N PRO A 149 -24.81 -7.76 12.76
CA PRO A 149 -25.07 -9.21 12.75
C PRO A 149 -23.79 -10.02 12.89
N ASP A 150 -23.90 -11.24 13.42
CA ASP A 150 -22.77 -12.16 13.48
C ASP A 150 -22.20 -12.39 12.06
N SER A 151 -20.87 -12.36 11.96
CA SER A 151 -20.15 -12.66 10.73
C SER A 151 -20.00 -14.16 10.48
N VAL A 152 -20.30 -15.00 11.47
CA VAL A 152 -20.37 -16.46 11.31
C VAL A 152 -21.62 -16.82 10.51
N PRO A 153 -21.48 -17.50 9.35
CA PRO A 153 -22.63 -18.00 8.62
C PRO A 153 -23.47 -18.93 9.50
N SER A 154 -24.78 -18.70 9.56
CA SER A 154 -25.72 -19.59 10.27
C SER A 154 -26.16 -20.79 9.43
N THR A 155 -25.75 -20.85 8.15
CA THR A 155 -26.06 -21.94 7.23
C THR A 155 -24.82 -22.78 6.92
N PRO A 156 -24.95 -24.10 6.72
CA PRO A 156 -23.86 -24.94 6.22
C PRO A 156 -23.30 -24.42 4.89
N ALA A 157 -22.02 -24.67 4.65
CA ALA A 157 -21.34 -24.36 3.40
C ALA A 157 -21.81 -25.25 2.24
#